data_AF-A0A537S6U5-F1
#
_entry.id   AF-A0A537S6U5-F1
#
_cell.length_a   1.000
_cell.length_b   1.000
_cell.length_c   1.000
_cell.angle_alpha   90.00
_cell.angle_beta   90.00
_cell.angle_gamma   90.00
#
_symmetry.space_group_name_H-M   'P 1'
#
loop_
_entity.id
_entity.type
_entity.pdbx_description
1 polymer ?
#
loop_
_entity_poly.entity_id
_entity_poly.type
_entity_poly.pdbx_seq_one_letter_code
_entity_poly.pdbx_strand_id
1 'polypeptide(L)'
;RCFRNEGLSPRHNPEFTTLELYEAYADYTDMMSLTEQIVAHVAEASAGGLHLSYGGTQIELTPPWPRRSMAELVREHAGIDFLAIEDAAAARDAAKKLGCALQGNESWGHSLEAAFAARVEDK
;
A
#
# COMPACT_ATOMS: atom_id res chain seq x y z
N ARG A 1 10.66 -11.08 -16.01
CA ARG A 1 9.70 -11.89 -15.23
C ARG A 1 10.29 -12.10 -13.85
N CYS A 2 9.45 -12.11 -12.82
CA CYS A 2 9.88 -12.29 -11.44
C CYS A 2 9.37 -13.62 -10.92
N PHE A 3 10.18 -14.27 -10.09
CA PHE A 3 9.89 -15.58 -9.54
C PHE A 3 9.94 -15.52 -8.02
N ARG A 4 8.91 -16.05 -7.33
CA ARG A 4 8.84 -16.16 -5.87
C ARG A 4 8.41 -17.58 -5.48
N ASN A 5 9.16 -18.21 -4.58
CA ASN A 5 8.83 -19.54 -4.06
C ASN A 5 7.84 -19.43 -2.88
N GLU A 6 6.64 -18.94 -3.18
CA GLU A 6 5.55 -18.66 -2.23
C GLU A 6 4.28 -19.43 -2.62
N GLY A 7 3.29 -19.46 -1.72
CA GLY A 7 2.01 -20.13 -1.96
C GLY A 7 1.20 -19.48 -3.09
N LEU A 8 0.42 -20.30 -3.80
CA LEU A 8 -0.53 -19.85 -4.81
C LEU A 8 -1.78 -19.24 -4.17
N SER A 9 -2.28 -18.14 -4.75
CA SER A 9 -3.58 -17.56 -4.37
C SER A 9 -4.20 -16.84 -5.58
N PRO A 10 -5.47 -16.40 -5.52
CA PRO A 10 -6.08 -15.60 -6.59
C PRO A 10 -5.32 -14.31 -6.94
N ARG A 11 -4.45 -13.83 -6.03
CA ARG A 11 -3.61 -12.63 -6.22
C ARG A 11 -2.12 -12.95 -6.41
N HIS A 12 -1.69 -14.20 -6.27
CA HIS A 12 -0.26 -14.57 -6.25
C HIS A 12 0.02 -15.80 -7.12
N ASN A 13 0.88 -15.62 -8.13
CA ASN A 13 1.45 -16.68 -8.95
C ASN A 13 2.97 -16.72 -8.75
N PRO A 14 3.61 -17.91 -8.63
CA PRO A 14 5.06 -18.05 -8.46
C PRO A 14 5.88 -17.34 -9.53
N GLU A 15 5.28 -17.09 -10.70
CA GLU A 15 5.85 -16.31 -11.77
C GLU A 15 4.92 -15.15 -12.16
N PHE A 16 5.37 -13.90 -12.03
CA PHE A 16 4.55 -12.72 -12.33
C PHE A 16 5.32 -11.63 -13.07
N THR A 17 4.57 -10.72 -13.70
CA THR A 17 5.13 -9.59 -14.46
C THR A 17 5.19 -8.38 -13.57
N THR A 18 6.36 -7.74 -13.55
CA THR A 18 6.51 -6.42 -12.97
C THR A 18 7.06 -5.47 -14.03
N LEU A 19 6.74 -4.19 -13.88
CA LEU A 19 7.44 -3.09 -14.53
C LEU A 19 8.32 -2.44 -13.46
N GLU A 20 9.63 -2.40 -13.69
CA GLU A 20 10.58 -1.65 -12.86
C GLU A 20 11.11 -0.47 -13.67
N LEU A 21 11.14 0.72 -13.07
CA LEU A 21 11.56 1.97 -13.71
C LEU A 21 12.34 2.81 -12.71
N TYR A 22 13.38 3.48 -13.21
CA TYR A 22 14.21 4.44 -12.47
C TYR A 22 14.40 5.69 -13.31
N GLU A 23 14.27 6.85 -12.67
CA GLU A 23 14.47 8.16 -13.31
C GLU A 23 15.53 8.95 -12.53
N ALA A 24 16.59 9.37 -13.21
CA ALA A 24 17.64 10.18 -12.58
C ALA A 24 17.11 11.58 -12.26
N TYR A 25 17.52 12.12 -11.12
CA TYR A 25 17.09 13.44 -10.60
C TYR A 25 15.61 13.53 -10.17
N ALA A 26 14.89 12.41 -10.17
CA ALA A 26 13.52 12.31 -9.66
C ALA A 26 13.49 11.84 -8.20
N ASP A 27 12.46 12.25 -7.45
CA ASP A 27 12.12 11.70 -6.15
C ASP A 27 10.82 10.87 -6.18
N TYR A 28 10.40 10.36 -5.02
CA TYR A 28 9.20 9.53 -4.92
C TYR A 28 7.89 10.26 -5.31
N THR A 29 7.87 11.60 -5.25
CA THR A 29 6.75 12.44 -5.68
C THR A 29 6.62 12.49 -7.20
N ASP A 30 7.76 12.56 -7.89
CA ASP A 30 7.81 12.42 -9.34
C ASP A 30 7.34 11.01 -9.74
N MET A 31 7.83 9.98 -9.04
CA MET A 31 7.44 8.59 -9.29
C MET A 31 5.96 8.32 -8.99
N MET A 32 5.36 8.97 -7.98
CA MET A 32 3.90 8.92 -7.75
C MET A 32 3.14 9.50 -8.94
N SER A 33 3.58 10.66 -9.43
CA SER A 33 2.96 11.36 -10.56
C SER A 33 3.13 10.57 -11.88
N LEU A 34 4.29 9.96 -12.09
CA LEU A 34 4.56 9.09 -13.24
C LEU A 34 3.67 7.83 -13.20
N THR A 35 3.51 7.23 -12.02
CA THR A 35 2.71 6.01 -11.85
C THR A 35 1.24 6.25 -12.20
N GLU A 36 0.62 7.31 -11.66
CA GLU A 36 -0.78 7.64 -11.95
C GLU A 36 -0.98 7.98 -13.43
N GLN A 37 -0.01 8.66 -14.07
CA GLN A 37 -0.05 8.97 -15.50
C GLN A 37 0.06 7.72 -16.38
N ILE A 38 0.95 6.78 -16.05
CA ILE A 38 1.08 5.52 -16.80
C ILE A 38 -0.23 4.72 -16.72
N VAL A 39 -0.80 4.58 -15.53
CA VAL A 39 -2.04 3.82 -15.34
C VAL A 39 -3.22 4.49 -16.06
N ALA A 40 -3.39 5.80 -15.90
CA ALA A 40 -4.46 6.55 -16.56
C ALA A 40 -4.33 6.49 -18.10
N HIS A 41 -3.11 6.66 -18.63
CA HIS A 41 -2.86 6.57 -20.06
C HIS A 41 -3.22 5.19 -20.64
N VAL A 42 -2.83 4.11 -19.94
CA VAL A 42 -3.17 2.75 -20.36
C VAL A 42 -4.68 2.51 -20.27
N ALA A 43 -5.35 2.98 -19.22
CA ALA A 43 -6.79 2.84 -19.07
C ALA A 43 -7.56 3.54 -20.22
N GLU A 44 -7.19 4.78 -20.55
CA GLU A 44 -7.74 5.50 -21.72
C GLU A 44 -7.48 4.74 -23.03
N ALA A 45 -6.24 4.31 -23.27
CA ALA A 45 -5.86 3.67 -24.52
C ALA A 45 -6.46 2.28 -24.72
N SER A 46 -6.69 1.52 -23.64
CA SER A 46 -7.11 0.11 -23.71
C SER A 46 -8.56 -0.14 -23.31
N ALA A 47 -9.09 0.63 -22.36
CA ALA A 47 -10.44 0.49 -21.83
C ALA A 47 -11.38 1.63 -22.26
N GLY A 48 -10.84 2.69 -22.90
CA GLY A 48 -11.63 3.80 -23.46
C GLY A 48 -12.12 4.81 -22.42
N GLY A 49 -11.54 4.82 -21.22
CA GLY A 49 -11.85 5.81 -20.20
C GLY A 49 -11.25 5.49 -18.83
N LEU A 50 -11.45 6.42 -17.88
CA LEU A 50 -10.90 6.37 -16.52
C LEU A 50 -11.89 5.86 -15.46
N HIS A 51 -13.16 5.73 -15.82
CA HIS A 51 -14.20 5.20 -14.94
C HIS A 51 -14.40 3.71 -15.26
N LEU A 52 -14.00 2.83 -14.35
CA LEU A 52 -14.02 1.37 -14.55
C LEU A 52 -14.88 0.68 -13.50
N SER A 53 -15.39 -0.50 -13.83
CA SER A 53 -16.03 -1.39 -12.87
C SER A 53 -15.18 -2.64 -12.66
N TYR A 54 -14.86 -2.96 -11.41
CA TYR A 54 -14.08 -4.12 -11.03
C TYR A 54 -14.70 -4.81 -9.81
N GLY A 55 -15.09 -6.08 -9.96
CA GLY A 55 -15.68 -6.85 -8.85
C GLY A 55 -16.97 -6.25 -8.27
N GLY A 56 -17.70 -5.43 -9.05
CA GLY A 56 -18.87 -4.67 -8.59
C GLY A 56 -18.55 -3.30 -7.99
N THR A 57 -17.28 -2.98 -7.77
CA THR A 57 -16.82 -1.68 -7.30
C THR A 57 -16.60 -0.73 -8.47
N GLN A 58 -17.07 0.51 -8.36
CA GLN A 58 -16.73 1.57 -9.31
C GLN A 58 -15.38 2.17 -8.92
N ILE A 59 -14.46 2.24 -9.87
CA ILE A 59 -13.10 2.73 -9.68
C ILE A 59 -12.92 3.95 -10.58
N GLU A 60 -12.43 5.03 -9.97
CA GLU A 60 -12.03 6.24 -10.66
C GLU A 60 -10.51 6.31 -10.77
N LEU A 61 -9.99 6.32 -11.99
CA LEU A 61 -8.54 6.36 -12.25
C LEU A 61 -8.02 7.75 -12.60
N THR A 62 -8.88 8.77 -12.65
CA THR A 62 -8.46 10.16 -12.94
C THR A 62 -7.43 10.67 -11.92
N PRO A 63 -6.20 11.03 -12.38
CA PRO A 63 -5.23 11.71 -11.53
C PRO A 63 -5.69 13.14 -11.15
N PRO A 64 -5.20 13.71 -10.02
CA PRO A 64 -4.25 13.11 -9.08
C PRO A 64 -4.92 12.18 -8.08
N TRP A 65 -4.27 11.07 -7.75
CA TRP A 65 -4.76 10.16 -6.71
C TRP A 65 -4.48 10.68 -5.30
N PRO A 66 -5.29 10.30 -4.28
CA PRO A 66 -5.05 10.70 -2.91
C PRO A 66 -3.68 10.21 -2.40
N ARG A 67 -2.86 11.14 -1.91
CA ARG A 67 -1.57 10.84 -1.26
C ARG A 67 -1.77 10.93 0.25
N ARG A 68 -1.66 9.80 0.95
CA ARG A 68 -1.96 9.68 2.39
C ARG A 68 -0.82 8.95 3.10
N SER A 69 -0.42 9.42 4.28
CA SER A 69 0.57 8.71 5.08
C SER A 69 -0.04 7.45 5.71
N MET A 70 0.71 6.36 5.71
CA MET A 70 0.33 5.11 6.40
C MET A 70 0.02 5.36 7.88
N ALA A 71 0.85 6.16 8.57
CA ALA A 71 0.65 6.46 9.99
C ALA A 71 -0.60 7.32 10.22
N GLU A 72 -0.89 8.26 9.33
CA GLU A 72 -2.12 9.07 9.40
C GLU A 72 -3.36 8.21 9.20
N LEU A 73 -3.32 7.26 8.26
CA LEU A 73 -4.43 6.35 8.01
C LEU A 73 -4.65 5.39 9.18
N VAL A 74 -3.58 4.85 9.78
CA VAL A 74 -3.69 4.04 11.01
C VAL A 74 -4.28 4.86 12.15
N ARG A 75 -3.88 6.13 12.30
CA ARG A 75 -4.49 7.02 13.30
C ARG A 75 -5.98 7.24 13.03
N GLU A 76 -6.36 7.52 11.79
CA GLU A 76 -7.76 7.75 11.38
C GLU A 76 -8.64 6.52 11.61
N HIS A 77 -8.15 5.34 11.23
CA HIS A 77 -8.96 4.12 11.16
C HIS A 77 -8.82 3.19 12.36
N ALA A 78 -7.75 3.31 13.14
CA ALA A 78 -7.46 2.47 14.30
C ALA A 78 -7.24 3.29 15.59
N GLY A 79 -7.22 4.62 15.52
CA GLY A 79 -7.15 5.50 16.70
C GLY A 79 -5.79 5.56 17.38
N ILE A 80 -4.74 5.00 16.77
CA ILE A 80 -3.38 4.98 17.33
C ILE A 80 -2.47 5.87 16.49
N ASP A 81 -1.87 6.88 17.14
CA ASP A 81 -0.86 7.71 16.52
C ASP A 81 0.54 7.10 16.70
N PHE A 82 1.00 6.38 15.67
CA PHE A 82 2.33 5.78 15.69
C PHE A 82 3.45 6.83 15.63
N LEU A 83 3.21 8.02 15.09
CA LEU A 83 4.22 9.08 15.03
C LEU A 83 4.53 9.66 16.43
N ALA A 84 3.62 9.47 17.39
CA ALA A 84 3.84 9.82 18.79
C ALA A 84 4.58 8.73 19.59
N ILE A 85 4.95 7.61 18.95
CA ILE A 85 5.64 6.48 19.59
C ILE A 85 7.10 6.50 19.16
N GLU A 86 8.02 6.62 20.11
CA GLU A 86 9.45 6.77 19.82
C GLU A 86 10.24 5.46 19.88
N ASP A 87 9.79 4.47 20.63
CA ASP A 87 10.49 3.21 20.82
C ASP A 87 9.74 2.00 20.24
N ALA A 88 10.50 0.98 19.86
CA ALA A 88 9.95 -0.21 19.21
C ALA A 88 9.10 -1.08 20.16
N ALA A 89 9.33 -1.04 21.47
CA ALA A 89 8.54 -1.83 22.42
C ALA A 89 7.12 -1.27 22.55
N ALA A 90 7.00 0.04 22.72
CA ALA A 90 5.71 0.73 22.74
C ALA A 90 4.95 0.56 21.41
N ALA A 91 5.64 0.55 20.26
CA ALA A 91 5.02 0.33 18.96
C ALA A 91 4.44 -1.09 18.83
N ARG A 92 5.18 -2.11 19.30
CA ARG A 92 4.69 -3.49 19.35
C ARG A 92 3.47 -3.63 20.24
N ASP A 93 3.48 -3.00 21.41
CA ASP A 93 2.34 -3.05 22.33
C ASP A 93 1.11 -2.33 21.78
N ALA A 94 1.30 -1.23 21.04
CA ALA A 94 0.24 -0.56 20.30
C ALA A 94 -0.35 -1.45 19.19
N ALA A 95 0.48 -2.11 18.38
CA ALA A 95 0.03 -3.04 17.35
C ALA A 95 -0.67 -4.29 17.93
N LYS A 96 -0.21 -4.81 19.09
CA LYS A 96 -0.90 -5.89 19.81
C LYS A 96 -2.31 -5.50 20.26
N LYS A 97 -2.51 -4.25 20.72
CA LYS A 97 -3.87 -3.75 21.07
C LYS A 97 -4.82 -3.78 19.88
N LEU A 98 -4.29 -3.69 18.66
CA LEU A 98 -5.05 -3.82 17.42
C LEU A 98 -5.22 -5.27 16.97
N GLY A 99 -4.78 -6.26 17.74
CA GLY A 99 -4.93 -7.69 17.43
C GLY A 99 -3.92 -8.21 16.39
N CYS A 100 -2.82 -7.49 16.14
CA CYS A 100 -1.79 -7.93 15.20
C CYS A 100 -0.98 -9.09 15.80
N ALA A 101 -0.74 -10.14 15.02
CA ALA A 101 0.14 -11.24 15.40
C ALA A 101 1.60 -10.84 15.17
N LEU A 102 2.34 -10.62 16.25
CA LEU A 102 3.74 -10.19 16.24
C LEU A 102 4.66 -11.31 16.75
N GLN A 103 5.84 -11.44 16.15
CA GLN A 103 6.96 -12.31 16.51
C GLN A 103 7.76 -11.80 17.73
N GLY A 104 7.61 -10.52 18.09
CA GLY A 104 8.16 -9.91 19.30
C GLY A 104 9.46 -9.12 19.10
N ASN A 105 10.06 -9.19 17.91
CA ASN A 105 11.28 -8.46 17.52
C ASN A 105 11.01 -7.38 16.46
N GLU A 106 9.75 -7.06 16.18
CA GLU A 106 9.36 -6.04 15.21
C GLU A 106 9.96 -4.69 15.55
N SER A 107 10.46 -4.01 14.53
CA SER A 107 10.80 -2.60 14.63
C SER A 107 9.53 -1.76 14.79
N TRP A 108 9.72 -0.47 15.07
CA TRP A 108 8.62 0.50 15.00
C TRP A 108 7.90 0.43 13.63
N GLY A 109 8.66 0.37 12.54
CA GLY A 109 8.10 0.34 11.17
C GLY A 109 7.32 -0.93 10.88
N HIS A 110 7.83 -2.09 11.29
CA HIS A 110 7.11 -3.36 11.15
C HIS A 110 5.80 -3.37 11.98
N SER A 111 5.79 -2.70 13.14
CA SER A 111 4.59 -2.60 13.97
C SER A 111 3.53 -1.69 13.33
N LEU A 112 3.95 -0.59 12.72
CA LEU A 112 3.05 0.31 11.96
C LEU A 112 2.47 -0.40 10.73
N GLU A 113 3.30 -1.11 9.97
CA GLU A 113 2.88 -1.85 8.77
C GLU A 113 1.87 -2.95 9.14
N ALA A 114 2.12 -3.72 10.20
CA ALA A 114 1.18 -4.72 10.68
C ALA A 114 -0.18 -4.12 11.09
N ALA A 115 -0.15 -2.95 11.74
CA ALA A 115 -1.36 -2.21 12.10
C ALA A 115 -2.14 -1.72 10.86
N PHE A 116 -1.43 -1.25 9.83
CA PHE A 116 -2.02 -0.84 8.56
C PHE A 116 -2.68 -2.03 7.84
N ALA A 117 -1.95 -3.12 7.65
CA ALA A 117 -2.46 -4.34 7.01
C ALA A 117 -3.72 -4.87 7.72
N ALA A 118 -3.72 -4.87 9.06
CA ALA A 118 -4.84 -5.41 9.83
C ALA A 118 -6.09 -4.52 9.89
N ARG A 119 -5.97 -3.19 9.72
CA ARG A 119 -7.05 -2.23 10.04
C ARG A 119 -7.39 -1.23 8.94
N VAL A 120 -6.58 -1.15 7.89
CA VAL A 120 -6.68 -0.12 6.85
C VAL A 120 -6.75 -0.71 5.44
N GLU A 121 -5.90 -1.69 5.10
CA GLU A 121 -5.70 -2.12 3.69
C GLU A 121 -6.98 -2.53 2.93
N ASP A 122 -7.93 -3.19 3.60
CA ASP A 122 -9.18 -3.67 2.97
C ASP A 122 -10.30 -2.62 2.87
N LYS A 123 -10.05 -1.37 3.26
CA LYS A 123 -11.04 -0.27 3.23
C LYS A 123 -10.95 0.55 1.94
#